data_AF-A0A5E4JAV2-F1
#
_entry.id   AF-A0A5E4JAV2-F1
#
_cell.length_a   1.000
_cell.length_b   1.000
_cell.length_c   1.000
_cell.angle_alpha   90.00
_cell.angle_beta   90.00
_cell.angle_gamma   90.00
#
_symmetry.space_group_name_H-M   'P 1'
#
loop_
_entity.id
_entity.type
_entity.pdbx_description
1 polymer ?
#
loop_
_entity_poly.entity_id
_entity_poly.type
_entity_poly.pdbx_seq_one_letter_code
_entity_poly.pdbx_strand_id
1 'polypeptide(L)'
;MKFHTWGESECCLPKGATSATLWDERENLEGKLNAGDVLILQEVLGPESGEPMDADPSHRHAVRLTSVTIKRDKLLERMIAEIEWNASDALPFPLCISSKVDGVPIQDVSMAFGNVVLADYGYTRSELLLSPSGAEDYRPKLSSGPLTFQGYARDRMERPVTARDGRPSTFDYQAQAESAMRWELRDVLPAIVLVDDRNKEVWHHQRDLLSSDRYAQDFVAEVEEDGKASLRFGDDILGKRPTNSLRAVYRIGNGKAGNVGAESLYHLFLSRNPMDSSRPVDGIENLHNPMSAAGGEDPEPLDQVRLYAPTAFRTQERAVTEKDYAAAAQRHPDVQRATAIVRWTGSWHTVFIAVDRKGGRPVDLDFKAELATFLERFCMAGYDLEIVEPIFVPLDIVLTVCVSEGYFPADVLRELQETFSSGVLADGSYGFFHPDRLTFNQDIYLSNLIARAMQVPGVKWLDASEEGGNRFQRWGQPSRGEIVSGVLHMDSMEIARLDNDPNNPENGKIEFLMVDK
;
A
#
# COMPACT_ATOMS: atom_id res chain seq x y z
N MET A 1 -22.93 19.99 -14.88
CA MET A 1 -22.84 19.77 -16.35
C MET A 1 -23.71 18.58 -16.71
N LYS A 2 -24.23 18.56 -17.94
CA LYS A 2 -25.16 17.52 -18.43
C LYS A 2 -24.41 16.53 -19.32
N PHE A 3 -24.81 15.27 -19.30
CA PHE A 3 -24.25 14.31 -20.24
C PHE A 3 -24.85 14.52 -21.64
N HIS A 4 -24.01 14.32 -22.65
CA HIS A 4 -24.40 14.38 -24.05
C HIS A 4 -24.75 12.98 -24.55
N THR A 5 -26.02 12.76 -24.88
CA THR A 5 -26.59 11.45 -25.26
C THR A 5 -26.50 11.15 -26.75
N TRP A 6 -25.93 12.05 -27.56
CA TRP A 6 -25.84 11.91 -29.02
C TRP A 6 -27.20 11.74 -29.73
N GLY A 7 -28.28 12.20 -29.11
CA GLY A 7 -29.64 12.06 -29.62
C GLY A 7 -30.36 10.79 -29.15
N GLU A 8 -29.71 9.95 -28.35
CA GLU A 8 -30.33 8.75 -27.80
C GLU A 8 -31.30 9.07 -26.64
N SER A 9 -32.48 8.46 -26.73
CA SER A 9 -33.55 8.63 -25.74
C SER A 9 -33.40 7.76 -24.50
N GLU A 10 -32.62 6.68 -24.59
CA GLU A 10 -32.30 5.77 -23.49
C GLU A 10 -30.81 5.44 -23.58
N CYS A 11 -30.02 5.88 -22.62
CA CYS A 11 -28.58 5.73 -22.66
C CYS A 11 -28.02 5.58 -21.25
N CYS A 12 -27.18 4.57 -21.05
CA CYS A 12 -26.43 4.38 -19.81
C CYS A 12 -24.95 4.16 -20.11
N LEU A 13 -24.09 4.79 -19.32
CA LEU A 13 -22.68 4.46 -19.28
C LEU A 13 -22.55 3.07 -18.64
N PRO A 14 -21.86 2.11 -19.28
CA PRO A 14 -21.74 0.77 -18.71
C PRO A 14 -20.83 0.75 -17.48
N LYS A 15 -21.01 -0.27 -16.64
CA LYS A 15 -20.00 -0.62 -15.62
C LYS A 15 -18.64 -0.79 -16.28
N GLY A 16 -17.60 -0.19 -15.70
CA GLY A 16 -16.25 -0.17 -16.25
C GLY A 16 -15.99 0.99 -17.22
N ALA A 17 -16.95 1.88 -17.46
CA ALA A 17 -16.74 3.04 -18.32
C ALA A 17 -15.63 3.95 -17.78
N THR A 18 -14.80 4.45 -18.70
CA THR A 18 -13.65 5.33 -18.45
C THR A 18 -13.72 6.64 -19.24
N SER A 19 -14.86 6.94 -19.86
CA SER A 19 -15.05 8.13 -20.67
C SER A 19 -16.52 8.52 -20.76
N ALA A 20 -16.78 9.79 -20.97
CA ALA A 20 -18.13 10.33 -21.22
C ALA A 20 -18.06 11.61 -22.06
N THR A 21 -19.22 12.08 -22.52
CA THR A 21 -19.33 13.35 -23.24
C THR A 21 -20.15 14.35 -22.42
N LEU A 22 -19.47 15.43 -22.05
CA LEU A 22 -19.85 16.70 -21.42
C LEU A 22 -20.66 17.64 -22.31
N TRP A 23 -21.71 18.32 -21.81
CA TRP A 23 -22.08 19.64 -22.31
C TRP A 23 -22.65 20.57 -21.21
N ASP A 24 -22.68 21.86 -21.51
CA ASP A 24 -23.19 22.92 -20.62
C ASP A 24 -24.13 23.84 -21.40
N GLU A 25 -25.25 24.23 -20.81
CA GLU A 25 -26.28 25.07 -21.43
C GLU A 25 -25.76 26.47 -21.77
N ARG A 26 -24.74 26.94 -21.06
CA ARG A 26 -24.10 28.24 -21.32
C ARG A 26 -23.10 28.18 -22.50
N GLU A 27 -22.96 27.02 -23.15
CA GLU A 27 -22.04 26.72 -24.27
C GLU A 27 -20.57 27.12 -24.04
N ASN A 28 -20.19 27.33 -22.78
CA ASN A 28 -18.86 27.77 -22.41
C ASN A 28 -18.18 26.65 -21.63
N LEU A 29 -17.47 25.77 -22.31
CA LEU A 29 -16.70 24.67 -21.70
C LEU A 29 -15.19 24.94 -21.69
N GLU A 30 -14.72 25.91 -22.49
CA GLU A 30 -13.31 26.26 -22.55
C GLU A 30 -12.83 26.82 -21.21
N GLY A 31 -11.72 26.28 -20.71
CA GLY A 31 -11.12 26.70 -19.44
C GLY A 31 -11.90 26.28 -18.18
N LYS A 32 -13.04 25.60 -18.30
CA LYS A 32 -13.83 25.08 -17.16
C LYS A 32 -13.41 23.70 -16.68
N LEU A 33 -12.85 22.89 -17.58
CA LEU A 33 -12.42 21.53 -17.32
C LEU A 33 -11.01 21.32 -17.86
N ASN A 34 -10.17 20.69 -17.06
CA ASN A 34 -8.79 20.36 -17.38
C ASN A 34 -8.47 18.93 -16.94
N ALA A 35 -7.46 18.33 -17.57
CA ALA A 35 -6.86 17.13 -17.03
C ALA A 35 -6.35 17.40 -15.60
N GLY A 36 -6.65 16.49 -14.68
CA GLY A 36 -6.39 16.63 -13.24
C GLY A 36 -7.61 17.04 -12.42
N ASP A 37 -8.65 17.61 -13.03
CA ASP A 37 -9.88 17.98 -12.33
C ASP A 37 -10.64 16.73 -11.84
N VAL A 38 -11.36 16.87 -10.73
CA VAL A 38 -12.21 15.80 -10.18
C VAL A 38 -13.67 16.13 -10.45
N LEU A 39 -14.39 15.16 -11.02
CA LEU A 39 -15.83 15.22 -11.20
C LEU A 39 -16.51 14.22 -10.27
N ILE A 40 -17.66 14.59 -9.71
CA ILE A 40 -18.61 13.65 -9.12
C ILE A 40 -19.71 13.39 -10.15
N LEU A 41 -19.83 12.15 -10.59
CA LEU A 41 -20.90 11.66 -11.45
C LEU A 41 -21.99 11.12 -10.55
N GLN A 42 -23.22 11.61 -10.71
CA GLN A 42 -24.31 11.32 -9.79
C GLN A 42 -25.63 11.13 -10.54
N GLU A 43 -26.37 10.09 -10.17
CA GLU A 43 -27.79 9.95 -10.50
C GLU A 43 -28.61 10.98 -9.72
N VAL A 44 -29.41 11.77 -10.44
CA VAL A 44 -30.23 12.86 -9.87
C VAL A 44 -31.74 12.63 -10.06
N LEU A 45 -32.12 11.71 -10.96
CA LEU A 45 -33.50 11.23 -11.15
C LEU A 45 -33.48 9.69 -11.18
N GLY A 46 -34.52 9.06 -10.61
CA GLY A 46 -34.69 7.62 -10.79
C GLY A 46 -34.92 7.28 -12.28
N PRO A 47 -34.15 6.36 -12.89
CA PRO A 47 -34.26 6.08 -14.33
C PRO A 47 -35.61 5.48 -14.74
N GLU A 48 -36.32 4.82 -13.82
CA GLU A 48 -37.62 4.19 -14.09
C GLU A 48 -38.82 5.11 -13.83
N SER A 49 -38.68 6.08 -12.91
CA SER A 49 -39.78 6.97 -12.50
C SER A 49 -39.63 8.40 -13.00
N GLY A 50 -38.41 8.86 -13.27
CA GLY A 50 -38.09 10.24 -13.59
C GLY A 50 -38.20 11.20 -12.40
N GLU A 51 -38.39 10.69 -11.19
CA GLU A 51 -38.56 11.49 -9.99
C GLU A 51 -37.23 11.64 -9.22
N PRO A 52 -36.88 12.85 -8.72
CA PRO A 52 -35.65 13.05 -7.95
C PRO A 52 -35.58 12.25 -6.64
N MET A 53 -36.74 11.96 -6.04
CA MET A 53 -36.82 11.22 -4.77
C MET A 53 -36.44 9.73 -4.92
N ASP A 54 -36.50 9.22 -6.15
CA ASP A 54 -36.20 7.82 -6.46
C ASP A 54 -34.79 7.64 -7.02
N ALA A 55 -33.99 8.71 -7.11
CA ALA A 55 -32.60 8.64 -7.53
C ALA A 55 -31.78 7.80 -6.53
N ASP A 56 -31.00 6.83 -7.02
CA ASP A 56 -30.23 5.94 -6.17
C ASP A 56 -29.03 6.69 -5.55
N PRO A 57 -28.98 6.88 -4.21
CA PRO A 57 -27.88 7.58 -3.56
C PRO A 57 -26.55 6.82 -3.63
N SER A 58 -26.56 5.52 -3.96
CA SER A 58 -25.35 4.73 -4.19
C SER A 58 -24.75 4.94 -5.59
N HIS A 59 -25.50 5.53 -6.53
CA HIS A 59 -25.02 5.87 -7.88
C HIS A 59 -24.30 7.21 -7.90
N ARG A 60 -23.22 7.31 -7.11
CA ARG A 60 -22.36 8.49 -6.99
C ARG A 60 -20.91 8.06 -7.03
N HIS A 61 -20.13 8.61 -7.95
CA HIS A 61 -18.76 8.19 -8.16
C HIS A 61 -17.86 9.37 -8.52
N ALA A 62 -16.71 9.47 -7.84
CA ALA A 62 -15.70 10.47 -8.14
C ALA A 62 -14.71 9.93 -9.17
N VAL A 63 -14.40 10.74 -10.18
CA VAL A 63 -13.41 10.42 -11.22
C VAL A 63 -12.42 11.56 -11.37
N ARG A 64 -11.14 11.26 -11.54
CA ARG A 64 -10.15 12.27 -11.94
C ARG A 64 -9.91 12.23 -13.44
N LEU A 65 -10.08 13.39 -14.10
CA LEU A 65 -9.94 13.52 -15.54
C LEU A 65 -8.47 13.33 -15.95
N THR A 66 -8.23 12.46 -16.92
CA THR A 66 -6.91 12.28 -17.55
C THR A 66 -6.82 13.03 -18.88
N SER A 67 -7.95 13.24 -19.55
CA SER A 67 -8.04 13.97 -20.82
C SER A 67 -9.34 14.76 -20.88
N VAL A 68 -9.28 15.95 -21.48
CA VAL A 68 -10.43 16.80 -21.78
C VAL A 68 -10.24 17.36 -23.19
N THR A 69 -11.14 17.00 -24.10
CA THR A 69 -11.14 17.51 -25.48
C THR A 69 -12.43 18.27 -25.75
N ILE A 70 -12.31 19.59 -25.93
CA ILE A 70 -13.43 20.45 -26.29
C ILE A 70 -13.61 20.43 -27.81
N LYS A 71 -14.82 20.17 -28.29
CA LYS A 71 -15.18 20.24 -29.71
C LYS A 71 -16.62 20.65 -29.91
N ARG A 72 -17.00 20.93 -31.15
CA ARG A 72 -18.38 21.23 -31.54
C ARG A 72 -19.04 20.00 -32.13
N ASP A 73 -20.17 19.57 -31.56
CA ASP A 73 -21.06 18.62 -32.23
C ASP A 73 -21.69 19.30 -33.45
N LYS A 74 -21.52 18.69 -34.62
CA LYS A 74 -22.06 19.21 -35.88
C LYS A 74 -23.53 18.88 -36.08
N LEU A 75 -24.06 17.85 -35.40
CA LEU A 75 -25.45 17.43 -35.55
C LEU A 75 -26.38 18.30 -34.70
N LEU A 76 -26.04 18.47 -33.42
CA LEU A 76 -26.83 19.26 -32.47
C LEU A 76 -26.30 20.70 -32.29
N GLU A 77 -25.33 21.11 -33.11
CA GLU A 77 -24.70 22.44 -33.21
C GLU A 77 -24.12 23.02 -31.91
N ARG A 78 -23.86 22.19 -30.90
CA ARG A 78 -23.45 22.61 -29.54
C ARG A 78 -22.00 22.29 -29.20
N MET A 79 -21.44 23.02 -28.24
CA MET A 79 -20.12 22.70 -27.67
C MET A 79 -20.21 21.51 -26.72
N ILE A 80 -19.29 20.56 -26.87
CA ILE A 80 -19.18 19.36 -26.06
C ILE A 80 -17.75 19.17 -25.53
N ALA A 81 -17.62 18.46 -24.41
CA ALA A 81 -16.35 18.06 -23.82
C ALA A 81 -16.26 16.52 -23.80
N GLU A 82 -15.37 15.93 -24.58
CA GLU A 82 -15.03 14.52 -24.40
C GLU A 82 -14.05 14.40 -23.24
N ILE A 83 -14.47 13.67 -22.22
CA ILE A 83 -13.69 13.47 -21.00
C ILE A 83 -13.30 12.01 -20.87
N GLU A 84 -12.10 11.78 -20.38
CA GLU A 84 -11.58 10.45 -20.06
C GLU A 84 -11.01 10.46 -18.66
N TRP A 85 -11.06 9.30 -17.99
CA TRP A 85 -10.43 9.06 -16.70
C TRP A 85 -9.76 7.69 -16.70
N ASN A 86 -8.96 7.44 -15.67
CA ASN A 86 -8.17 6.21 -15.58
C ASN A 86 -9.04 4.99 -15.23
N ALA A 87 -8.61 3.80 -15.63
CA ALA A 87 -9.29 2.54 -15.32
C ALA A 87 -9.46 2.27 -13.81
N SER A 88 -8.59 2.81 -12.94
CA SER A 88 -8.81 2.71 -11.49
C SER A 88 -10.03 3.49 -11.00
N ASP A 89 -10.41 4.56 -11.70
CA ASP A 89 -11.64 5.33 -11.41
C ASP A 89 -12.83 4.83 -12.27
N ALA A 90 -12.75 3.66 -12.92
CA ALA A 90 -13.82 3.15 -13.78
C ALA A 90 -15.14 2.98 -13.02
N LEU A 91 -16.28 3.22 -13.69
CA LEU A 91 -17.58 3.17 -13.03
C LEU A 91 -17.87 1.79 -12.40
N PRO A 92 -18.20 1.71 -11.10
CA PRO A 92 -18.47 0.42 -10.46
C PRO A 92 -19.86 -0.15 -10.77
N PHE A 93 -20.76 0.67 -11.33
CA PHE A 93 -22.14 0.37 -11.71
C PHE A 93 -22.46 0.99 -13.09
N PRO A 94 -23.49 0.51 -13.81
CA PRO A 94 -24.03 1.25 -14.94
C PRO A 94 -24.67 2.57 -14.47
N LEU A 95 -24.40 3.68 -15.15
CA LEU A 95 -24.95 5.00 -14.81
C LEU A 95 -25.84 5.49 -15.95
N CYS A 96 -27.15 5.51 -15.74
CA CYS A 96 -28.10 5.95 -16.75
C CYS A 96 -28.13 7.49 -16.86
N ILE A 97 -27.93 7.99 -18.07
CA ILE A 97 -27.84 9.43 -18.37
C ILE A 97 -29.11 9.96 -19.07
N SER A 98 -29.86 9.07 -19.73
CA SER A 98 -31.22 9.28 -20.23
C SER A 98 -32.03 7.98 -20.15
N SER A 99 -33.35 8.09 -20.05
CA SER A 99 -34.27 6.95 -19.93
C SER A 99 -35.65 7.28 -20.51
N LYS A 100 -36.61 6.35 -20.41
CA LYS A 100 -38.04 6.57 -20.72
C LYS A 100 -38.93 6.15 -19.57
N VAL A 101 -39.90 7.00 -19.25
CA VAL A 101 -40.97 6.70 -18.31
C VAL A 101 -42.28 6.70 -19.09
N ASP A 102 -42.99 5.58 -19.09
CA ASP A 102 -44.22 5.40 -19.87
C ASP A 102 -44.08 5.77 -21.37
N GLY A 103 -42.89 5.53 -21.94
CA GLY A 103 -42.56 5.85 -23.33
C GLY A 103 -42.19 7.32 -23.58
N VAL A 104 -42.24 8.17 -22.55
CA VAL A 104 -41.81 9.57 -22.63
C VAL A 104 -40.32 9.68 -22.27
N PRO A 105 -39.48 10.25 -23.14
CA PRO A 105 -38.05 10.38 -22.85
C PRO A 105 -37.82 11.37 -21.72
N ILE A 106 -37.02 10.94 -20.74
CA ILE A 106 -36.45 11.77 -19.70
C ILE A 106 -34.94 11.92 -19.96
N GLN A 107 -34.44 13.14 -19.76
CA GLN A 107 -33.04 13.51 -19.95
C GLN A 107 -32.45 13.91 -18.60
N ASP A 108 -31.13 14.06 -18.55
CA ASP A 108 -30.43 14.52 -17.35
C ASP A 108 -30.69 13.62 -16.12
N VAL A 109 -30.87 12.30 -16.35
CA VAL A 109 -31.06 11.29 -15.29
C VAL A 109 -29.86 11.28 -14.35
N SER A 110 -28.67 11.49 -14.91
CA SER A 110 -27.44 11.70 -14.16
C SER A 110 -26.77 13.01 -14.57
N MET A 111 -25.97 13.58 -13.67
CA MET A 111 -25.23 14.82 -13.87
C MET A 111 -23.76 14.70 -13.43
N ALA A 112 -22.92 15.58 -13.96
CA ALA A 112 -21.51 15.69 -13.58
C ALA A 112 -21.23 17.03 -12.87
N PHE A 113 -20.72 16.96 -11.65
CA PHE A 113 -20.39 18.09 -10.78
C PHE A 113 -18.87 18.30 -10.71
N GLY A 114 -18.38 19.50 -11.03
CA GLY A 114 -16.93 19.78 -11.13
C GLY A 114 -16.39 20.82 -10.15
N ASN A 115 -17.25 21.54 -9.44
CA ASN A 115 -16.88 22.45 -8.35
C ASN A 115 -16.66 21.66 -7.04
N VAL A 116 -15.79 20.67 -7.09
CA VAL A 116 -15.53 19.73 -5.99
C VAL A 116 -14.37 20.26 -5.15
N VAL A 117 -14.58 20.33 -3.84
CA VAL A 117 -13.53 20.62 -2.85
C VAL A 117 -13.47 19.51 -1.82
N LEU A 118 -12.26 19.15 -1.41
CA LEU A 118 -12.08 18.24 -0.29
C LEU A 118 -12.41 18.95 1.01
N ALA A 119 -13.14 18.28 1.89
CA ALA A 119 -13.48 18.75 3.21
C ALA A 119 -12.99 17.74 4.25
N ASP A 120 -12.54 18.26 5.39
CA ASP A 120 -12.11 17.47 6.53
C ASP A 120 -12.88 17.90 7.78
N TYR A 121 -12.91 17.01 8.79
CA TYR A 121 -13.53 17.32 10.07
C TYR A 121 -12.55 18.09 10.97
N GLY A 122 -13.07 19.06 11.71
CA GLY A 122 -12.34 19.79 12.73
C GLY A 122 -12.27 21.29 12.50
N TYR A 123 -11.43 21.95 13.29
CA TYR A 123 -11.30 23.40 13.32
C TYR A 123 -9.86 23.82 13.56
N THR A 124 -9.36 24.81 12.82
CA THR A 124 -8.01 25.36 13.00
C THR A 124 -7.97 26.40 14.10
N ARG A 125 -7.19 26.15 15.16
CA ARG A 125 -6.89 27.11 16.23
C ARG A 125 -5.53 27.77 15.99
N SER A 126 -5.38 29.00 16.50
CA SER A 126 -4.08 29.65 16.61
C SER A 126 -3.91 30.25 18.00
N GLU A 127 -2.76 30.03 18.62
CA GLU A 127 -2.41 30.64 19.90
C GLU A 127 -0.91 30.95 20.01
N LEU A 128 -0.55 31.85 20.92
CA LEU A 128 0.82 32.23 21.19
C LEU A 128 1.34 31.45 22.40
N LEU A 129 2.41 30.68 22.20
CA LEU A 129 3.16 30.01 23.24
C LEU A 129 4.26 30.98 23.71
N LEU A 130 4.18 31.41 24.97
CA LEU A 130 5.13 32.37 25.53
C LEU A 130 6.54 31.76 25.60
N SER A 131 7.56 32.58 25.35
CA SER A 131 8.95 32.17 25.39
C SER A 131 9.34 31.48 26.70
N PRO A 132 10.33 30.56 26.70
CA PRO A 132 10.78 29.90 27.92
C PRO A 132 11.42 30.91 28.89
N SER A 133 10.78 31.15 30.04
CA SER A 133 11.27 32.06 31.08
C SER A 133 12.38 31.43 31.94
N GLY A 134 13.43 30.88 31.32
CA GLY A 134 14.54 30.22 32.02
C GLY A 134 14.21 28.84 32.60
N ALA A 135 13.09 28.22 32.19
CA ALA A 135 12.77 26.85 32.56
C ALA A 135 13.64 25.86 31.77
N GLU A 136 14.28 24.92 32.48
CA GLU A 136 15.06 23.84 31.83
C GLU A 136 14.17 22.86 31.06
N ASP A 137 12.90 22.71 31.46
CA ASP A 137 11.91 21.82 30.85
C ASP A 137 10.71 22.62 30.31
N TYR A 138 10.92 23.33 29.21
CA TYR A 138 9.87 24.09 28.54
C TYR A 138 8.91 23.17 27.78
N ARG A 139 7.74 22.91 28.40
CA ARG A 139 6.67 22.08 27.84
C ARG A 139 5.32 22.81 27.80
N PRO A 140 5.11 23.74 26.86
CA PRO A 140 3.84 24.44 26.74
C PRO A 140 2.71 23.45 26.38
N LYS A 141 1.57 23.56 27.07
CA LYS A 141 0.35 22.80 26.78
C LYS A 141 -0.59 23.62 25.90
N LEU A 142 -1.09 23.02 24.83
CA LEU A 142 -2.10 23.64 23.97
C LEU A 142 -3.40 23.86 24.76
N SER A 143 -4.06 25.00 24.53
CA SER A 143 -5.28 25.34 25.29
C SER A 143 -6.48 24.47 24.91
N SER A 144 -6.54 24.02 23.65
CA SER A 144 -7.66 23.29 23.06
C SER A 144 -7.27 21.89 22.59
N GLY A 145 -8.23 20.97 22.66
CA GLY A 145 -8.15 19.62 22.13
C GLY A 145 -9.55 19.12 21.73
N PRO A 146 -9.67 17.88 21.24
CA PRO A 146 -8.57 16.96 20.96
C PRO A 146 -7.72 17.42 19.77
N LEU A 147 -6.39 17.33 19.88
CA LEU A 147 -5.47 17.61 18.76
C LEU A 147 -5.75 16.64 17.61
N THR A 148 -5.90 17.16 16.39
CA THR A 148 -6.11 16.33 15.20
C THR A 148 -4.83 15.60 14.83
N PHE A 149 -4.96 14.31 14.57
CA PHE A 149 -3.97 13.44 13.95
C PHE A 149 -4.50 13.03 12.59
N GLN A 150 -3.72 13.30 11.54
CA GLN A 150 -4.16 13.09 10.15
C GLN A 150 -3.13 12.26 9.38
N GLY A 151 -3.63 11.38 8.52
CA GLY A 151 -2.80 10.62 7.60
C GLY A 151 -2.30 11.49 6.45
N TYR A 152 -1.04 11.28 6.08
CA TYR A 152 -0.42 11.94 4.94
C TYR A 152 -0.22 10.95 3.80
N ALA A 153 -0.56 11.38 2.59
CA ALA A 153 -0.67 10.51 1.43
C ALA A 153 0.69 10.01 0.95
N ARG A 154 0.68 8.80 0.37
CA ARG A 154 1.80 8.22 -0.36
C ARG A 154 1.48 8.10 -1.84
N ASP A 155 2.50 8.26 -2.67
CA ASP A 155 2.39 8.04 -4.10
C ASP A 155 2.36 6.53 -4.43
N ARG A 156 2.23 6.20 -5.71
CA ARG A 156 2.19 4.81 -6.19
C ARG A 156 3.47 4.01 -5.93
N MET A 157 4.58 4.67 -5.59
CA MET A 157 5.85 4.05 -5.21
C MET A 157 6.02 4.03 -3.69
N GLU A 158 4.93 4.21 -2.94
CA GLU A 158 4.92 4.32 -1.48
C GLU A 158 5.76 5.46 -0.92
N ARG A 159 6.05 6.51 -1.70
CA ARG A 159 6.83 7.66 -1.20
C ARG A 159 5.90 8.71 -0.61
N PRO A 160 6.27 9.42 0.47
CA PRO A 160 5.46 10.51 1.00
C PRO A 160 5.20 11.59 -0.05
N VAL A 161 3.94 11.99 -0.21
CA VAL A 161 3.56 13.08 -1.11
C VAL A 161 3.77 14.40 -0.41
N THR A 162 4.51 15.31 -1.06
CA THR A 162 4.67 16.68 -0.60
C THR A 162 3.80 17.64 -1.40
N ALA A 163 3.09 18.53 -0.71
CA ALA A 163 2.41 19.66 -1.31
C ALA A 163 3.42 20.65 -1.92
N ARG A 164 2.92 21.64 -2.67
CA ARG A 164 3.76 22.63 -3.37
C ARG A 164 4.63 23.48 -2.43
N ASP A 165 4.24 23.58 -1.16
CA ASP A 165 4.98 24.29 -0.11
C ASP A 165 6.02 23.39 0.60
N GLY A 166 6.24 22.17 0.11
CA GLY A 166 7.21 21.20 0.64
C GLY A 166 6.71 20.42 1.86
N ARG A 167 5.47 20.66 2.33
CA ARG A 167 4.91 19.95 3.48
C ARG A 167 4.28 18.62 3.07
N PRO A 168 4.19 17.63 3.97
CA PRO A 168 3.40 16.43 3.72
C PRO A 168 1.97 16.79 3.31
N SER A 169 1.47 16.16 2.25
CA SER A 169 0.12 16.36 1.72
C SER A 169 -0.84 15.31 2.27
N THR A 170 -2.08 15.68 2.58
CA THR A 170 -3.12 14.72 3.00
C THR A 170 -3.73 13.94 1.83
N PHE A 171 -3.42 14.33 0.60
CA PHE A 171 -3.84 13.62 -0.61
C PHE A 171 -2.82 13.76 -1.76
N ASP A 172 -2.83 12.81 -2.68
CA ASP A 172 -2.03 12.85 -3.90
C ASP A 172 -2.80 13.57 -5.03
N TYR A 173 -2.23 14.67 -5.51
CA TYR A 173 -2.80 15.47 -6.61
C TYR A 173 -2.67 14.81 -7.99
N GLN A 174 -1.79 13.83 -8.13
CA GLN A 174 -1.54 13.09 -9.37
C GLN A 174 -2.21 11.72 -9.39
N ALA A 175 -2.60 11.20 -8.22
CA ALA A 175 -3.32 9.94 -8.11
C ALA A 175 -4.79 10.05 -8.55
N GLN A 176 -5.35 8.92 -8.96
CA GLN A 176 -6.76 8.75 -9.29
C GLN A 176 -7.64 9.03 -8.06
N ALA A 177 -8.89 9.42 -8.29
CA ALA A 177 -9.80 9.82 -7.23
C ALA A 177 -9.93 8.74 -6.14
N GLU A 178 -10.04 7.47 -6.53
CA GLU A 178 -10.09 6.33 -5.61
C GLU A 178 -8.85 6.23 -4.69
N SER A 179 -7.67 6.55 -5.23
CA SER A 179 -6.38 6.36 -4.55
C SER A 179 -5.80 7.64 -3.94
N ALA A 180 -6.48 8.77 -4.10
CA ALA A 180 -5.93 10.08 -3.74
C ALA A 180 -5.63 10.22 -2.25
N MET A 181 -6.34 9.50 -1.37
CA MET A 181 -6.19 9.58 0.08
C MET A 181 -5.63 8.27 0.68
N ARG A 182 -4.60 7.68 0.06
CA ARG A 182 -3.95 6.47 0.59
C ARG A 182 -2.84 6.83 1.57
N TRP A 183 -2.97 6.36 2.81
CA TRP A 183 -2.01 6.51 3.89
C TRP A 183 -2.07 5.29 4.81
N GLU A 184 -1.03 5.12 5.63
CA GLU A 184 -0.99 4.10 6.69
C GLU A 184 -0.89 4.74 8.09
N LEU A 185 -1.16 3.98 9.16
CA LEU A 185 -1.07 4.50 10.53
C LEU A 185 0.33 5.08 10.86
N ARG A 186 1.40 4.57 10.25
CA ARG A 186 2.76 5.13 10.36
C ARG A 186 2.92 6.51 9.73
N ASP A 187 2.00 6.94 8.90
CA ASP A 187 1.97 8.24 8.24
C ASP A 187 1.10 9.26 8.98
N VAL A 188 0.41 8.83 10.04
CA VAL A 188 -0.41 9.70 10.85
C VAL A 188 0.47 10.56 11.75
N LEU A 189 0.40 11.87 11.57
CA LEU A 189 1.10 12.88 12.37
C LEU A 189 0.11 13.94 12.87
N PRO A 190 0.42 14.63 13.98
CA PRO A 190 -0.44 15.71 14.46
C PRO A 190 -0.46 16.88 13.47
N ALA A 191 -1.64 17.41 13.23
CA ALA A 191 -1.87 18.54 12.35
C ALA A 191 -1.55 19.86 13.06
N ILE A 192 -0.26 20.12 13.27
CA ILE A 192 0.27 21.28 13.97
C ILE A 192 1.51 21.83 13.29
N VAL A 193 1.59 23.15 13.19
CA VAL A 193 2.77 23.90 12.75
C VAL A 193 3.08 24.94 13.80
N LEU A 194 4.34 25.06 14.20
CA LEU A 194 4.81 26.17 15.03
C LEU A 194 5.66 27.10 14.18
N VAL A 195 5.48 28.40 14.38
CA VAL A 195 6.26 29.43 13.72
C VAL A 195 6.82 30.36 14.78
N ASP A 196 8.12 30.60 14.76
CA ASP A 196 8.78 31.56 15.63
C ASP A 196 8.26 32.97 15.33
N ASP A 197 7.76 33.67 16.35
CA ASP A 197 7.07 34.95 16.12
C ASP A 197 8.05 36.07 15.75
N ARG A 198 9.35 35.91 16.02
CA ARG A 198 10.38 36.92 15.77
C ARG A 198 11.03 36.76 14.40
N ASN A 199 11.53 35.56 14.07
CA ASN A 199 12.28 35.32 12.83
C ASN A 199 11.49 34.57 11.75
N LYS A 200 10.26 34.12 12.07
CA LYS A 200 9.36 33.39 11.17
C LYS A 200 9.88 32.02 10.73
N GLU A 201 10.88 31.47 11.42
CA GLU A 201 11.32 30.10 11.22
C GLU A 201 10.21 29.12 11.61
N VAL A 202 10.06 28.05 10.81
CA VAL A 202 9.07 26.99 11.03
C VAL A 202 9.71 25.89 11.85
N TRP A 203 8.99 25.39 12.85
CA TRP A 203 9.36 24.19 13.56
C TRP A 203 8.57 23.00 13.05
N HIS A 204 9.23 21.86 12.96
CA HIS A 204 8.71 20.64 12.36
C HIS A 204 8.41 19.60 13.44
N HIS A 205 7.25 18.95 13.32
CA HIS A 205 6.91 17.87 14.22
C HIS A 205 7.72 16.61 13.89
N GLN A 206 8.24 15.94 14.92
CA GLN A 206 8.85 14.62 14.85
C GLN A 206 8.16 13.66 15.82
N ARG A 207 8.24 12.34 15.55
CA ARG A 207 7.74 11.31 16.48
C ARG A 207 8.56 11.26 17.76
N ASP A 208 9.87 11.44 17.62
CA ASP A 208 10.85 11.56 18.68
C ASP A 208 11.99 12.49 18.21
N LEU A 209 12.91 12.80 19.11
CA LEU A 209 14.04 13.70 18.82
C LEU A 209 15.37 12.96 18.71
N LEU A 210 15.37 11.61 18.74
CA LEU A 210 16.60 10.82 18.83
C LEU A 210 17.49 10.98 17.59
N SER A 211 16.88 11.27 16.44
CA SER A 211 17.58 11.51 15.17
C SER A 211 17.72 13.00 14.83
N SER A 212 17.24 13.91 15.69
CA SER A 212 17.31 15.35 15.45
C SER A 212 18.71 15.87 15.74
N ASP A 213 19.28 16.61 14.78
CA ASP A 213 20.55 17.30 15.02
C ASP A 213 20.37 18.45 16.03
N ARG A 214 21.47 18.89 16.65
CA ARG A 214 21.44 19.92 17.70
C ARG A 214 20.88 21.29 17.29
N TYR A 215 20.81 21.57 15.99
CA TYR A 215 20.27 22.82 15.43
C TYR A 215 18.88 22.64 14.82
N ALA A 216 18.38 21.39 14.73
CA ALA A 216 17.08 21.07 14.16
C ALA A 216 15.94 21.74 14.92
N GLN A 217 15.04 22.38 14.19
CA GLN A 217 13.87 23.06 14.75
C GLN A 217 12.72 22.07 14.92
N ASP A 218 12.98 21.02 15.67
CA ASP A 218 12.05 19.91 15.84
C ASP A 218 11.31 19.97 17.18
N PHE A 219 10.09 19.44 17.20
CA PHE A 219 9.31 19.26 18.41
C PHE A 219 8.46 17.99 18.34
N VAL A 220 8.02 17.50 19.49
CA VAL A 220 7.13 16.34 19.65
C VAL A 220 5.84 16.81 20.31
N ALA A 221 4.69 16.38 19.80
CA ALA A 221 3.41 16.61 20.46
C ALA A 221 3.02 15.37 21.29
N GLU A 222 2.98 15.53 22.61
CA GLU A 222 2.61 14.48 23.56
C GLU A 222 1.16 14.69 24.00
N VAL A 223 0.27 13.75 23.65
CA VAL A 223 -1.17 13.87 23.89
C VAL A 223 -1.54 13.22 25.20
N GLU A 224 -2.31 13.94 26.02
CA GLU A 224 -2.85 13.48 27.28
C GLU A 224 -4.23 12.82 27.11
N GLU A 225 -4.76 12.18 28.16
CA GLU A 225 -6.09 11.55 28.16
C GLU A 225 -7.23 12.53 27.79
N ASP A 226 -7.07 13.82 28.10
CA ASP A 226 -8.03 14.87 27.74
C ASP A 226 -7.98 15.30 26.25
N GLY A 227 -7.12 14.65 25.46
CA GLY A 227 -6.88 14.94 24.05
C GLY A 227 -6.06 16.20 23.78
N LYS A 228 -5.65 16.95 24.81
CA LYS A 228 -4.78 18.12 24.65
C LYS A 228 -3.33 17.66 24.54
N ALA A 229 -2.52 18.42 23.83
CA ALA A 229 -1.11 18.11 23.66
C ALA A 229 -0.20 19.05 24.45
N SER A 230 0.82 18.46 25.09
CA SER A 230 2.00 19.13 25.61
C SER A 230 3.09 19.04 24.54
N LEU A 231 3.80 20.14 24.28
CA LEU A 231 4.84 20.17 23.25
C LEU A 231 6.22 20.01 23.90
N ARG A 232 6.99 19.02 23.48
CA ARG A 232 8.37 18.80 23.91
C ARG A 232 9.33 19.23 22.81
N PHE A 233 10.38 19.94 23.21
CA PHE A 233 11.43 20.41 22.31
C PHE A 233 12.76 19.70 22.61
N GLY A 234 13.76 19.97 21.76
CA GLY A 234 15.11 19.47 21.97
C GLY A 234 15.84 20.14 23.12
N ASP A 235 17.05 19.67 23.38
CA ASP A 235 17.89 20.09 24.49
C ASP A 235 19.23 20.73 24.06
N ASP A 236 19.33 21.15 22.81
CA ASP A 236 20.55 21.59 22.10
C ASP A 236 21.60 20.48 21.92
N ILE A 237 21.23 19.23 22.20
CA ILE A 237 21.97 18.00 21.83
C ILE A 237 21.13 17.21 20.81
N LEU A 238 19.87 16.94 21.14
CA LEU A 238 18.87 16.26 20.31
C LEU A 238 17.75 17.24 19.95
N GLY A 239 17.98 18.04 18.91
CA GLY A 239 17.12 19.16 18.55
C GLY A 239 17.43 20.45 19.30
N LYS A 240 17.02 21.58 18.72
CA LYS A 240 17.20 22.94 19.24
C LYS A 240 16.18 23.26 20.35
N ARG A 241 16.59 24.01 21.37
CA ARG A 241 15.68 24.63 22.34
C ARG A 241 15.06 25.92 21.76
N PRO A 242 13.74 26.14 21.89
CA PRO A 242 13.15 27.41 21.49
C PRO A 242 13.64 28.53 22.41
N THR A 243 13.93 29.71 21.86
CA THR A 243 14.33 30.89 22.65
C THR A 243 13.30 32.02 22.59
N ASN A 244 12.50 32.06 21.53
CA ASN A 244 11.45 33.06 21.34
C ASN A 244 10.07 32.46 21.60
N SER A 245 9.06 33.31 21.64
CA SER A 245 7.66 32.86 21.62
C SER A 245 7.33 32.20 20.28
N LEU A 246 6.53 31.15 20.32
CA LEU A 246 6.10 30.40 19.14
C LEU A 246 4.62 30.58 18.91
N ARG A 247 4.21 30.81 17.66
CA ARG A 247 2.80 30.76 17.27
C ARG A 247 2.45 29.34 16.85
N ALA A 248 1.58 28.70 17.61
CA ALA A 248 1.02 27.41 17.24
C ALA A 248 -0.20 27.64 16.34
N VAL A 249 -0.24 26.93 15.20
CA VAL A 249 -1.42 26.78 14.35
C VAL A 249 -1.70 25.30 14.25
N TYR A 250 -2.81 24.85 14.81
CA TYR A 250 -3.12 23.43 14.94
C TYR A 250 -4.59 23.16 14.71
N ARG A 251 -4.90 21.95 14.28
CA ARG A 251 -6.29 21.50 14.13
C ARG A 251 -6.77 20.81 15.40
N ILE A 252 -8.03 21.06 15.74
CA ILE A 252 -8.76 20.27 16.74
C ILE A 252 -9.91 19.54 16.08
N GLY A 253 -10.25 18.37 16.60
CA GLY A 253 -11.25 17.48 16.04
C GLY A 253 -10.62 16.22 15.48
N ASN A 254 -11.23 15.09 15.75
CA ASN A 254 -10.83 13.76 15.30
C ASN A 254 -11.98 12.80 15.59
N GLY A 255 -11.81 11.52 15.23
CA GLY A 255 -12.76 10.49 15.63
C GLY A 255 -13.88 10.25 14.64
N LYS A 256 -14.75 9.32 15.01
CA LYS A 256 -15.88 8.86 14.19
C LYS A 256 -16.95 9.94 14.00
N ALA A 257 -16.92 11.00 14.81
CA ALA A 257 -17.78 12.18 14.65
C ALA A 257 -17.62 12.87 13.29
N GLY A 258 -16.45 12.72 12.63
CA GLY A 258 -16.22 13.25 11.28
C GLY A 258 -16.85 12.42 10.16
N ASN A 259 -17.27 11.17 10.42
CA ASN A 259 -17.82 10.25 9.41
C ASN A 259 -19.32 10.53 9.19
N VAL A 260 -19.64 11.70 8.65
CA VAL A 260 -21.01 12.09 8.32
C VAL A 260 -21.48 11.43 7.02
N GLY A 261 -22.78 11.17 6.92
CA GLY A 261 -23.37 10.62 5.70
C GLY A 261 -23.33 11.60 4.52
N ALA A 262 -23.63 11.09 3.33
CA ALA A 262 -23.93 11.92 2.18
C ALA A 262 -25.06 12.93 2.50
N GLU A 263 -25.06 14.06 1.81
CA GLU A 263 -26.07 15.13 1.94
C GLU A 263 -26.22 15.71 3.36
N SER A 264 -25.18 15.62 4.19
CA SER A 264 -25.17 16.12 5.57
C SER A 264 -24.46 17.47 5.75
N LEU A 265 -23.66 17.90 4.78
CA LEU A 265 -22.84 19.12 4.82
C LEU A 265 -23.43 20.20 3.89
N TYR A 266 -24.33 21.03 4.42
CA TYR A 266 -25.09 22.03 3.64
C TYR A 266 -24.93 23.47 4.14
N HIS A 267 -24.03 23.70 5.10
CA HIS A 267 -23.76 25.02 5.66
C HIS A 267 -22.31 25.44 5.44
N LEU A 268 -22.13 26.65 4.93
CA LEU A 268 -20.83 27.28 4.79
C LEU A 268 -20.65 28.36 5.86
N PHE A 269 -19.61 28.23 6.68
CA PHE A 269 -19.21 29.29 7.59
C PHE A 269 -17.99 30.02 7.03
N LEU A 270 -18.18 31.29 6.68
CA LEU A 270 -17.10 32.16 6.20
C LEU A 270 -16.57 32.99 7.37
N SER A 271 -15.42 32.61 7.91
CA SER A 271 -14.73 33.46 8.89
C SER A 271 -14.28 34.74 8.19
N ARG A 272 -14.93 35.86 8.48
CA ARG A 272 -14.57 37.18 7.94
C ARG A 272 -13.08 37.44 8.20
N ASN A 273 -12.31 37.72 7.15
CA ASN A 273 -10.97 38.27 7.29
C ASN A 273 -11.10 39.66 7.96
N PRO A 274 -10.48 39.92 9.13
CA PRO A 274 -10.53 41.24 9.76
C PRO A 274 -9.95 42.36 8.90
N MET A 275 -9.08 42.02 7.93
CA MET A 275 -8.45 42.96 7.00
C MET A 275 -9.14 43.07 5.64
N ASP A 276 -10.10 42.21 5.33
CA ASP A 276 -10.85 42.27 4.07
C ASP A 276 -12.34 42.02 4.34
N SER A 277 -13.00 43.07 4.81
CA SER A 277 -14.44 43.12 5.05
C SER A 277 -15.26 43.32 3.76
N SER A 278 -14.64 43.25 2.57
CA SER A 278 -15.20 43.81 1.34
C SER A 278 -15.78 42.80 0.33
N ARG A 279 -15.64 41.49 0.57
CA ARG A 279 -16.19 40.49 -0.35
C ARG A 279 -17.23 39.58 0.31
N PRO A 280 -18.52 39.76 0.01
CA PRO A 280 -19.45 38.63 0.03
C PRO A 280 -18.86 37.54 -0.87
N VAL A 281 -18.95 36.28 -0.46
CA VAL A 281 -18.70 35.18 -1.40
C VAL A 281 -19.93 35.10 -2.29
N ASP A 282 -19.93 35.91 -3.34
CA ASP A 282 -20.93 35.86 -4.40
C ASP A 282 -20.64 34.65 -5.30
N GLY A 283 -21.70 33.96 -5.74
CA GLY A 283 -21.59 32.88 -6.74
C GLY A 283 -21.67 31.44 -6.20
N ILE A 284 -21.94 31.23 -4.91
CA ILE A 284 -22.30 29.90 -4.39
C ILE A 284 -23.83 29.80 -4.35
N GLU A 285 -24.40 29.02 -5.26
CA GLU A 285 -25.85 28.80 -5.34
C GLU A 285 -26.33 27.70 -4.37
N ASN A 286 -25.55 26.62 -4.25
CA ASN A 286 -25.84 25.49 -3.37
C ASN A 286 -24.52 24.86 -2.87
N LEU A 287 -24.57 24.23 -1.70
CA LEU A 287 -23.48 23.46 -1.10
C LEU A 287 -24.06 22.18 -0.52
N HIS A 288 -23.48 21.04 -0.88
CA HIS A 288 -23.80 19.74 -0.31
C HIS A 288 -22.60 18.80 -0.45
N ASN A 289 -22.60 17.66 0.24
CA ASN A 289 -21.62 16.59 0.05
C ASN A 289 -22.29 15.36 -0.60
N PRO A 290 -22.10 15.15 -1.92
CA PRO A 290 -22.67 13.99 -2.60
C PRO A 290 -22.21 12.65 -2.02
N MET A 291 -21.01 12.61 -1.46
CA MET A 291 -20.42 11.40 -0.89
C MET A 291 -20.32 11.53 0.64
N SER A 292 -20.47 10.40 1.33
CA SER A 292 -20.22 10.31 2.77
C SER A 292 -18.77 10.66 3.09
N ALA A 293 -18.54 11.30 4.24
CA ALA A 293 -17.21 11.47 4.79
C ALA A 293 -16.77 10.16 5.49
N ALA A 294 -15.48 9.86 5.41
CA ALA A 294 -14.90 8.64 5.97
C ALA A 294 -13.46 8.88 6.45
N GLY A 295 -12.89 7.89 7.12
CA GLY A 295 -11.50 7.89 7.59
C GLY A 295 -11.28 8.37 9.01
N GLY A 296 -12.31 8.88 9.69
CA GLY A 296 -12.25 9.24 11.11
C GLY A 296 -12.29 8.00 12.00
N GLU A 297 -11.29 7.82 12.86
CA GLU A 297 -11.23 6.77 13.88
C GLU A 297 -11.01 7.38 15.26
N ASP A 298 -11.69 6.84 16.27
CA ASP A 298 -11.55 7.31 17.64
C ASP A 298 -10.19 6.87 18.22
N PRO A 299 -9.60 7.63 19.16
CA PRO A 299 -8.38 7.22 19.82
C PRO A 299 -8.55 5.89 20.56
N GLU A 300 -7.48 5.09 20.63
CA GLU A 300 -7.48 3.82 21.34
C GLU A 300 -7.87 4.01 22.82
N PRO A 301 -8.82 3.21 23.35
CA PRO A 301 -9.15 3.22 24.77
C PRO A 301 -7.95 2.91 25.68
N LEU A 302 -7.86 3.55 26.85
CA LEU A 302 -6.72 3.43 27.76
C LEU A 302 -6.46 2.00 28.26
N ASP A 303 -7.50 1.18 28.43
CA ASP A 303 -7.39 -0.22 28.80
C ASP A 303 -6.71 -1.06 27.71
N GLN A 304 -7.01 -0.78 26.43
CA GLN A 304 -6.29 -1.38 25.30
C GLN A 304 -4.85 -0.90 25.24
N VAL A 305 -4.60 0.40 25.40
CA VAL A 305 -3.24 0.96 25.42
C VAL A 305 -2.41 0.30 26.53
N ARG A 306 -2.97 0.10 27.73
CA ARG A 306 -2.28 -0.60 28.83
C ARG A 306 -1.92 -2.05 28.51
N LEU A 307 -2.75 -2.73 27.72
CA LEU A 307 -2.50 -4.10 27.28
C LEU A 307 -1.42 -4.18 26.19
N TYR A 308 -1.45 -3.27 25.21
CA TYR A 308 -0.61 -3.33 24.01
C TYR A 308 0.70 -2.55 24.11
N ALA A 309 0.75 -1.42 24.83
CA ALA A 309 1.94 -0.57 24.93
C ALA A 309 3.19 -1.32 25.38
N PRO A 310 3.16 -2.26 26.37
CA PRO A 310 4.34 -3.05 26.72
C PRO A 310 4.89 -3.90 25.58
N THR A 311 4.02 -4.38 24.68
CA THR A 311 4.41 -5.17 23.51
C THR A 311 5.06 -4.27 22.45
N ALA A 312 4.61 -3.02 22.30
CA ALA A 312 5.24 -2.06 21.38
C ALA A 312 6.73 -1.84 21.71
N PHE A 313 7.12 -1.84 22.99
CA PHE A 313 8.52 -1.77 23.42
C PHE A 313 9.32 -3.06 23.19
N ARG A 314 8.67 -4.19 22.86
CA ARG A 314 9.36 -5.43 22.45
C ARG A 314 9.68 -5.45 20.97
N THR A 315 9.01 -4.62 20.16
CA THR A 315 9.36 -4.42 18.76
C THR A 315 10.65 -3.63 18.70
N GLN A 316 11.75 -4.36 18.52
CA GLN A 316 13.07 -3.76 18.44
C GLN A 316 13.24 -3.08 17.06
N GLU A 317 13.50 -1.78 17.06
CA GLU A 317 13.86 -0.99 15.87
C GLU A 317 15.40 -0.94 15.66
N ARG A 318 16.12 -1.90 16.25
CA ARG A 318 17.54 -2.18 16.01
C ARG A 318 17.75 -3.66 15.75
N ALA A 319 18.61 -4.00 14.80
CA ALA A 319 19.04 -5.35 14.52
C ALA A 319 20.42 -5.58 15.14
N VAL A 320 20.53 -6.55 16.05
CA VAL A 320 21.81 -6.85 16.73
C VAL A 320 22.29 -8.23 16.34
N THR A 321 21.38 -9.20 16.32
CA THR A 321 21.67 -10.59 15.95
C THR A 321 21.37 -10.83 14.47
N GLU A 322 21.96 -11.89 13.90
CA GLU A 322 21.66 -12.38 12.55
C GLU A 322 20.15 -12.56 12.31
N LYS A 323 19.44 -13.13 13.29
CA LYS A 323 17.99 -13.30 13.20
C LYS A 323 17.24 -11.97 13.18
N ASP A 324 17.73 -10.94 13.86
CA ASP A 324 17.10 -9.62 13.84
C ASP A 324 17.26 -8.97 12.46
N TYR A 325 18.42 -9.09 11.82
CA TYR A 325 18.64 -8.57 10.46
C TYR A 325 17.75 -9.29 9.44
N ALA A 326 17.65 -10.62 9.53
CA ALA A 326 16.74 -11.40 8.70
C ALA A 326 15.27 -10.98 8.92
N ALA A 327 14.84 -10.80 10.17
CA ALA A 327 13.49 -10.36 10.50
C ALA A 327 13.21 -8.92 10.04
N ALA A 328 14.17 -8.01 10.17
CA ALA A 328 14.07 -6.64 9.69
C ALA A 328 13.93 -6.60 8.16
N ALA A 329 14.74 -7.36 7.43
CA ALA A 329 14.64 -7.46 5.97
C ALA A 329 13.27 -7.99 5.51
N GLN A 330 12.71 -8.99 6.21
CA GLN A 330 11.39 -9.54 5.92
C GLN A 330 10.22 -8.56 6.19
N ARG A 331 10.46 -7.40 6.82
CA ARG A 331 9.46 -6.32 6.93
C ARG A 331 9.31 -5.54 5.61
N HIS A 332 10.22 -5.69 4.65
CA HIS A 332 10.14 -5.04 3.35
C HIS A 332 9.08 -5.74 2.47
N PRO A 333 8.19 -5.01 1.79
CA PRO A 333 7.06 -5.60 1.06
C PRO A 333 7.47 -6.57 -0.05
N ASP A 334 8.64 -6.37 -0.63
CA ASP A 334 9.19 -7.19 -1.71
C ASP A 334 9.95 -8.45 -1.26
N VAL A 335 10.24 -8.58 0.03
CA VAL A 335 11.01 -9.71 0.57
C VAL A 335 10.05 -10.82 0.99
N GLN A 336 10.30 -12.04 0.52
CA GLN A 336 9.54 -13.22 0.93
C GLN A 336 10.21 -13.90 2.11
N ARG A 337 11.51 -14.16 1.98
CA ARG A 337 12.37 -14.76 3.01
C ARG A 337 13.72 -14.09 3.00
N ALA A 338 14.38 -14.09 4.14
CA ALA A 338 15.74 -13.61 4.29
C ALA A 338 16.46 -14.38 5.38
N THR A 339 17.77 -14.48 5.24
CA THR A 339 18.71 -14.97 6.24
C THR A 339 19.87 -13.99 6.32
N ALA A 340 20.55 -13.91 7.46
CA ALA A 340 21.71 -13.05 7.61
C ALA A 340 22.83 -13.80 8.31
N ILE A 341 24.07 -13.46 7.96
CA ILE A 341 25.26 -13.90 8.68
C ILE A 341 26.16 -12.70 8.93
N VAL A 342 26.79 -12.65 10.09
CA VAL A 342 27.77 -11.59 10.41
C VAL A 342 29.18 -12.14 10.20
N ARG A 343 29.99 -11.45 9.39
CA ARG A 343 31.38 -11.83 9.14
C ARG A 343 32.34 -10.67 9.38
N TRP A 344 33.48 -10.97 9.97
CA TRP A 344 34.61 -10.04 10.04
C TRP A 344 35.31 -10.00 8.68
N THR A 345 35.34 -8.82 8.05
CA THR A 345 35.94 -8.63 6.71
C THR A 345 37.36 -8.04 6.76
N GLY A 346 37.93 -7.93 7.96
CA GLY A 346 39.30 -7.46 8.20
C GLY A 346 39.34 -6.15 8.96
N SER A 347 38.50 -5.18 8.59
CA SER A 347 38.45 -3.84 9.19
C SER A 347 37.22 -3.60 10.07
N TRP A 348 36.10 -4.29 9.78
CA TRP A 348 34.85 -4.20 10.53
C TRP A 348 34.02 -5.48 10.31
N HIS A 349 32.87 -5.57 10.99
CA HIS A 349 31.89 -6.61 10.73
C HIS A 349 30.97 -6.17 9.59
N THR A 350 30.74 -7.08 8.64
CA THR A 350 29.76 -6.91 7.58
C THR A 350 28.64 -7.94 7.77
N VAL A 351 27.40 -7.47 7.73
CA VAL A 351 26.20 -8.30 7.76
C VAL A 351 25.84 -8.65 6.33
N PHE A 352 26.02 -9.92 5.96
CA PHE A 352 25.60 -10.42 4.66
C PHE A 352 24.16 -10.91 4.78
N ILE A 353 23.25 -10.32 4.02
CA ILE A 353 21.83 -10.61 4.06
C ILE A 353 21.44 -11.22 2.71
N ALA A 354 21.16 -12.53 2.71
CA ALA A 354 20.66 -13.20 1.52
C ALA A 354 19.13 -13.09 1.48
N VAL A 355 18.61 -12.67 0.33
CA VAL A 355 17.20 -12.27 0.18
C VAL A 355 16.55 -13.04 -0.94
N ASP A 356 15.48 -13.76 -0.60
CA ASP A 356 14.57 -14.36 -1.55
C ASP A 356 13.37 -13.42 -1.75
N ARG A 357 13.24 -12.89 -2.96
CA ARG A 357 12.20 -11.91 -3.31
C ARG A 357 10.92 -12.61 -3.73
N LYS A 358 9.78 -11.99 -3.41
CA LYS A 358 8.47 -12.49 -3.81
C LYS A 358 8.41 -12.69 -5.33
N GLY A 359 7.94 -13.86 -5.75
CA GLY A 359 7.81 -14.23 -7.16
C GLY A 359 9.16 -14.49 -7.86
N GLY A 360 10.23 -14.74 -7.12
CA GLY A 360 11.54 -15.10 -7.67
C GLY A 360 12.25 -13.98 -8.42
N ARG A 361 11.94 -12.71 -8.11
CA ARG A 361 12.60 -11.56 -8.73
C ARG A 361 14.10 -11.52 -8.38
N PRO A 362 14.98 -11.03 -9.28
CA PRO A 362 16.41 -10.97 -9.03
C PRO A 362 16.76 -9.95 -7.94
N VAL A 363 17.91 -10.11 -7.29
CA VAL A 363 18.45 -9.13 -6.33
C VAL A 363 19.39 -8.19 -7.10
N ASP A 364 18.79 -7.36 -7.96
CA ASP A 364 19.50 -6.38 -8.79
C ASP A 364 20.04 -5.18 -7.98
N LEU A 365 20.86 -4.35 -8.64
CA LEU A 365 21.52 -3.22 -7.97
C LEU A 365 20.53 -2.19 -7.40
N ASP A 366 19.41 -1.96 -8.08
CA ASP A 366 18.40 -1.00 -7.65
C ASP A 366 17.72 -1.49 -6.36
N PHE A 367 17.32 -2.76 -6.33
CA PHE A 367 16.74 -3.39 -5.16
C PHE A 367 17.74 -3.47 -3.99
N LYS A 368 19.03 -3.73 -4.26
CA LYS A 368 20.07 -3.69 -3.21
C LYS A 368 20.16 -2.31 -2.56
N ALA A 369 20.17 -1.24 -3.35
CA ALA A 369 20.23 0.12 -2.82
C ALA A 369 18.97 0.49 -2.02
N GLU A 370 17.79 0.12 -2.53
CA GLU A 370 16.50 0.31 -1.87
C GLU A 370 16.46 -0.41 -0.50
N LEU A 371 16.78 -1.70 -0.48
CA LEU A 371 16.75 -2.49 0.74
C LEU A 371 17.85 -2.08 1.72
N ALA A 372 19.03 -1.66 1.24
CA ALA A 372 20.08 -1.12 2.10
C ALA A 372 19.59 0.14 2.82
N THR A 373 19.03 1.10 2.08
CA THR A 373 18.45 2.33 2.63
C THR A 373 17.34 2.02 3.63
N PHE A 374 16.49 1.03 3.33
CA PHE A 374 15.45 0.58 4.26
C PHE A 374 16.01 -0.03 5.56
N LEU A 375 17.12 -0.75 5.46
CA LEU A 375 17.74 -1.45 6.59
C LEU A 375 18.66 -0.57 7.44
N GLU A 376 19.15 0.55 6.90
CA GLU A 376 20.02 1.50 7.61
C GLU A 376 19.45 1.93 8.97
N ARG A 377 18.14 2.18 9.06
CA ARG A 377 17.47 2.56 10.31
C ARG A 377 17.55 1.51 11.43
N PHE A 378 17.76 0.25 11.07
CA PHE A 378 17.90 -0.85 12.02
C PHE A 378 19.36 -1.19 12.30
N CYS A 379 20.29 -0.77 11.43
CA CYS A 379 21.68 -1.20 11.47
C CYS A 379 22.41 -0.61 12.69
N MET A 380 23.26 -1.42 13.33
CA MET A 380 24.15 -0.90 14.37
C MET A 380 25.28 -0.08 13.75
N ALA A 381 25.62 1.05 14.39
CA ALA A 381 26.77 1.84 13.98
C ALA A 381 28.06 0.98 13.95
N GLY A 382 28.84 1.12 12.88
CA GLY A 382 30.09 0.39 12.67
C GLY A 382 29.94 -0.99 12.01
N TYR A 383 28.73 -1.33 11.54
CA TYR A 383 28.47 -2.48 10.68
C TYR A 383 28.16 -2.01 9.26
N ASP A 384 28.66 -2.77 8.28
CA ASP A 384 28.25 -2.61 6.89
C ASP A 384 27.18 -3.65 6.54
N LEU A 385 26.29 -3.29 5.62
CA LEU A 385 25.28 -4.19 5.07
C LEU A 385 25.70 -4.59 3.66
N GLU A 386 25.69 -5.89 3.38
CA GLU A 386 25.87 -6.43 2.04
C GLU A 386 24.68 -7.32 1.69
N ILE A 387 23.92 -6.93 0.67
CA ILE A 387 22.74 -7.67 0.22
C ILE A 387 23.14 -8.60 -0.91
N VAL A 388 22.87 -9.90 -0.76
CA VAL A 388 23.29 -10.94 -1.69
C VAL A 388 22.10 -11.76 -2.20
N GLU A 389 22.29 -12.40 -3.35
CA GLU A 389 21.33 -13.36 -3.88
C GLU A 389 21.34 -14.66 -3.05
N PRO A 390 20.22 -15.40 -3.00
CA PRO A 390 20.22 -16.75 -2.48
C PRO A 390 21.13 -17.63 -3.31
N ILE A 391 21.83 -18.57 -2.65
CA ILE A 391 22.56 -19.61 -3.37
C ILE A 391 21.55 -20.72 -3.68
N PHE A 392 21.02 -20.73 -4.90
CA PHE A 392 20.15 -21.81 -5.34
C PHE A 392 20.96 -23.09 -5.57
N VAL A 393 20.56 -24.16 -4.89
CA VAL A 393 21.20 -25.48 -4.99
C VAL A 393 20.32 -26.38 -5.85
N PRO A 394 20.64 -26.54 -7.15
CA PRO A 394 19.90 -27.44 -8.02
C PRO A 394 20.07 -28.89 -7.58
N LEU A 395 18.98 -29.66 -7.62
CA LEU A 395 18.96 -31.06 -7.19
C LEU A 395 18.96 -32.04 -8.38
N ASP A 396 19.62 -33.18 -8.24
CA ASP A 396 19.57 -34.30 -9.18
C ASP A 396 18.97 -35.52 -8.48
N ILE A 397 17.71 -35.80 -8.78
CA ILE A 397 16.92 -36.84 -8.12
C ILE A 397 16.46 -37.87 -9.15
N VAL A 398 16.77 -39.14 -8.89
CA VAL A 398 16.25 -40.27 -9.65
C VAL A 398 15.72 -41.30 -8.68
N LEU A 399 14.47 -41.70 -8.84
CA LEU A 399 13.80 -42.68 -7.99
C LEU A 399 13.16 -43.77 -8.85
N THR A 400 13.27 -45.02 -8.42
CA THR A 400 12.68 -46.16 -9.13
C THR A 400 11.31 -46.46 -8.52
N VAL A 401 10.28 -46.54 -9.36
CA VAL A 401 8.89 -46.66 -8.92
C VAL A 401 8.25 -47.90 -9.54
N CYS A 402 7.70 -48.75 -8.70
CA CYS A 402 6.88 -49.87 -9.15
C CYS A 402 5.40 -49.52 -9.14
N VAL A 403 4.73 -49.80 -10.26
CA VAL A 403 3.32 -49.48 -10.47
C VAL A 403 2.43 -50.62 -9.97
N SER A 404 1.31 -50.26 -9.33
CA SER A 404 0.28 -51.18 -8.88
C SER A 404 -0.50 -51.76 -10.04
N GLU A 405 -0.99 -52.99 -9.89
CA GLU A 405 -1.85 -53.62 -10.90
C GLU A 405 -3.11 -52.78 -11.14
N GLY A 406 -3.51 -52.65 -12.41
CA GLY A 406 -4.68 -51.87 -12.82
C GLY A 406 -4.42 -50.38 -13.08
N TYR A 407 -3.18 -49.91 -12.89
CA TYR A 407 -2.76 -48.54 -13.24
C TYR A 407 -1.85 -48.55 -14.48
N PHE A 408 -1.98 -47.53 -15.34
CA PHE A 408 -1.05 -47.33 -16.45
C PHE A 408 0.20 -46.58 -15.98
N PRO A 409 1.43 -47.05 -16.29
CA PRO A 409 2.66 -46.38 -15.86
C PRO A 409 2.74 -44.92 -16.29
N ALA A 410 2.22 -44.57 -17.46
CA ALA A 410 2.21 -43.19 -17.97
C ALA A 410 1.34 -42.24 -17.13
N ASP A 411 0.21 -42.71 -16.60
CA ASP A 411 -0.67 -41.91 -15.75
C ASP A 411 -0.04 -41.66 -14.38
N VAL A 412 0.57 -42.70 -13.79
CA VAL A 412 1.29 -42.59 -12.51
C VAL A 412 2.50 -41.68 -12.64
N LEU A 413 3.25 -41.79 -13.74
CA LEU A 413 4.39 -40.91 -14.03
C LEU A 413 3.95 -39.44 -14.12
N ARG A 414 2.85 -39.15 -14.83
CA ARG A 414 2.31 -37.79 -14.92
C ARG A 414 1.93 -37.25 -13.54
N GLU A 415 1.23 -38.04 -12.73
CA GLU A 415 0.80 -37.61 -11.39
C GLU A 415 1.99 -37.40 -10.43
N LEU A 416 3.04 -38.22 -10.54
CA LEU A 416 4.30 -38.00 -9.81
C LEU A 416 4.99 -36.70 -10.27
N GLN A 417 5.07 -36.46 -11.58
CA GLN A 417 5.67 -35.24 -12.12
C GLN A 417 4.90 -33.98 -11.68
N GLU A 418 3.56 -34.03 -11.68
CA GLU A 418 2.73 -32.95 -11.16
C GLU A 418 2.96 -32.75 -9.65
N THR A 419 2.92 -33.83 -8.85
CA THR A 419 3.10 -33.78 -7.40
C THR A 419 4.44 -33.18 -6.99
N PHE A 420 5.53 -33.51 -7.71
CA PHE A 420 6.88 -32.99 -7.48
C PHE A 420 7.25 -31.81 -8.38
N SER A 421 6.28 -31.13 -8.97
CA SER A 421 6.54 -29.94 -9.78
C SER A 421 6.91 -28.73 -8.94
N SER A 422 7.42 -27.70 -9.62
CA SER A 422 7.62 -26.35 -9.10
C SER A 422 6.39 -25.44 -9.28
N GLY A 423 5.27 -25.98 -9.78
CA GLY A 423 4.06 -25.23 -10.14
C GLY A 423 2.92 -25.29 -9.13
N VAL A 424 1.83 -24.57 -9.42
CA VAL A 424 0.56 -24.65 -8.68
C VAL A 424 -0.27 -25.79 -9.28
N LEU A 425 -0.75 -26.69 -8.42
CA LEU A 425 -1.58 -27.83 -8.79
C LEU A 425 -3.01 -27.40 -9.10
N ALA A 426 -3.78 -28.28 -9.74
CA ALA A 426 -5.16 -27.99 -10.16
C ALA A 426 -6.12 -27.66 -8.99
N ASP A 427 -5.81 -28.11 -7.78
CA ASP A 427 -6.56 -27.81 -6.56
C ASP A 427 -6.14 -26.50 -5.86
N GLY A 428 -5.20 -25.76 -6.47
CA GLY A 428 -4.63 -24.52 -5.93
C GLY A 428 -3.52 -24.74 -4.89
N SER A 429 -3.18 -25.99 -4.55
CA SER A 429 -2.04 -26.29 -3.68
C SER A 429 -0.72 -26.23 -4.46
N TYR A 430 0.40 -26.12 -3.74
CA TYR A 430 1.74 -26.05 -4.33
C TYR A 430 2.34 -27.45 -4.54
N GLY A 431 2.97 -27.67 -5.70
CA GLY A 431 3.83 -28.83 -5.95
C GLY A 431 4.98 -28.90 -4.93
N PHE A 432 5.57 -30.09 -4.74
CA PHE A 432 6.53 -30.34 -3.67
C PHE A 432 7.75 -29.41 -3.72
N PHE A 433 8.23 -29.08 -4.92
CA PHE A 433 9.39 -28.20 -5.16
C PHE A 433 9.00 -26.78 -5.59
N HIS A 434 7.76 -26.36 -5.33
CA HIS A 434 7.34 -24.98 -5.58
C HIS A 434 8.22 -24.00 -4.78
N PRO A 435 8.71 -22.89 -5.37
CA PRO A 435 9.61 -21.94 -4.71
C PRO A 435 9.10 -21.46 -3.34
N ASP A 436 7.80 -21.14 -3.23
CA ASP A 436 7.19 -20.68 -1.98
C ASP A 436 7.20 -21.70 -0.82
N ARG A 437 7.49 -22.98 -1.10
CA ARG A 437 7.62 -24.04 -0.08
C ARG A 437 9.06 -24.25 0.39
N LEU A 438 10.03 -23.72 -0.33
CA LEU A 438 11.45 -23.90 -0.08
C LEU A 438 12.01 -22.61 0.54
N THR A 439 12.90 -22.74 1.50
CA THR A 439 13.51 -21.58 2.17
C THR A 439 14.96 -21.87 2.56
N PHE A 440 15.63 -20.84 3.07
CA PHE A 440 17.03 -20.92 3.49
C PHE A 440 17.25 -21.99 4.58
N ASN A 441 18.38 -22.69 4.52
CA ASN A 441 18.77 -23.68 5.53
C ASN A 441 17.70 -24.77 5.73
N GLN A 442 16.96 -25.11 4.67
CA GLN A 442 15.94 -26.14 4.69
C GLN A 442 16.48 -27.40 4.00
N ASP A 443 16.84 -28.38 4.82
CA ASP A 443 17.26 -29.69 4.34
C ASP A 443 16.15 -30.42 3.59
N ILE A 444 16.53 -31.16 2.55
CA ILE A 444 15.62 -32.04 1.82
C ILE A 444 15.81 -33.46 2.34
N TYR A 445 14.73 -34.05 2.86
CA TYR A 445 14.74 -35.39 3.42
C TYR A 445 14.19 -36.38 2.42
N LEU A 446 14.96 -37.43 2.12
CA LEU A 446 14.56 -38.51 1.21
C LEU A 446 13.29 -39.20 1.70
N SER A 447 13.13 -39.35 3.03
CA SER A 447 11.92 -39.92 3.63
C SER A 447 10.65 -39.13 3.30
N ASN A 448 10.73 -37.80 3.20
CA ASN A 448 9.58 -36.96 2.83
C ASN A 448 9.22 -37.14 1.36
N LEU A 449 10.21 -37.30 0.48
CA LEU A 449 9.98 -37.61 -0.93
C LEU A 449 9.32 -38.98 -1.07
N ILE A 450 9.86 -40.00 -0.40
CA ILE A 450 9.29 -41.35 -0.42
C ILE A 450 7.85 -41.33 0.11
N ALA A 451 7.61 -40.72 1.27
CA ALA A 451 6.28 -40.63 1.87
C ALA A 451 5.28 -39.93 0.95
N ARG A 452 5.69 -38.86 0.26
CA ARG A 452 4.83 -38.14 -0.67
C ARG A 452 4.57 -38.93 -1.95
N ALA A 453 5.57 -39.59 -2.51
CA ALA A 453 5.40 -40.44 -3.69
C ALA A 453 4.51 -41.64 -3.40
N MET A 454 4.63 -42.27 -2.22
CA MET A 454 3.78 -43.40 -1.80
C MET A 454 2.30 -43.01 -1.60
N GLN A 455 1.97 -41.71 -1.52
CA GLN A 455 0.59 -41.23 -1.48
C GLN A 455 -0.05 -41.10 -2.87
N VAL A 456 0.75 -41.15 -3.94
CA VAL A 456 0.24 -41.08 -5.31
C VAL A 456 -0.49 -42.39 -5.65
N PRO A 457 -1.78 -42.33 -6.04
CA PRO A 457 -2.52 -43.49 -6.50
C PRO A 457 -1.76 -44.28 -7.57
N GLY A 458 -1.65 -45.59 -7.37
CA GLY A 458 -0.95 -46.46 -8.31
C GLY A 458 0.53 -46.70 -7.99
N VAL A 459 1.14 -46.00 -7.04
CA VAL A 459 2.50 -46.34 -6.57
C VAL A 459 2.44 -47.54 -5.62
N LYS A 460 3.09 -48.66 -5.98
CA LYS A 460 3.13 -49.87 -5.16
C LYS A 460 4.29 -49.85 -4.15
N TRP A 461 5.48 -49.52 -4.64
CA TRP A 461 6.69 -49.32 -3.83
C TRP A 461 7.65 -48.40 -4.58
N LEU A 462 8.58 -47.81 -3.83
CA LEU A 462 9.62 -46.93 -4.36
C LEU A 462 10.98 -47.40 -3.84
N ASP A 463 11.95 -47.53 -4.75
CA ASP A 463 13.36 -47.79 -4.44
C ASP A 463 14.17 -46.52 -4.65
N ALA A 464 14.90 -46.15 -3.61
CA ALA A 464 15.79 -45.00 -3.58
C ALA A 464 17.24 -45.42 -3.23
N SER A 465 17.55 -46.72 -3.27
CA SER A 465 18.87 -47.26 -2.97
C SER A 465 19.88 -47.01 -4.10
N GLU A 466 21.16 -46.95 -3.77
CA GLU A 466 22.24 -46.75 -4.74
C GLU A 466 22.32 -47.88 -5.78
N GLU A 467 21.96 -49.11 -5.39
CA GLU A 467 22.04 -50.30 -6.26
C GLU A 467 21.08 -50.23 -7.46
N GLY A 468 19.99 -49.47 -7.35
CA GLY A 468 18.98 -49.28 -8.40
C GLY A 468 19.30 -48.21 -9.44
N GLY A 469 20.49 -47.58 -9.39
CA GLY A 469 20.82 -46.43 -10.25
C GLY A 469 20.09 -45.13 -9.87
N ASN A 470 19.50 -45.10 -8.67
CA ASN A 470 18.83 -43.95 -8.10
C ASN A 470 19.86 -42.86 -7.71
N ARG A 471 19.39 -41.62 -7.67
CA ARG A 471 20.21 -40.45 -7.28
C ARG A 471 19.42 -39.58 -6.33
N PHE A 472 20.11 -39.07 -5.33
CA PHE A 472 19.59 -38.08 -4.42
C PHE A 472 20.77 -37.20 -4.01
N GLN A 473 21.11 -36.25 -4.87
CA GLN A 473 22.35 -35.49 -4.77
C GLN A 473 22.17 -34.06 -5.28
N ARG A 474 23.18 -33.21 -5.06
CA ARG A 474 23.25 -31.89 -5.69
C ARG A 474 23.63 -32.03 -7.17
N TRP A 475 22.98 -31.30 -8.05
CA TRP A 475 23.27 -31.31 -9.48
C TRP A 475 24.71 -30.84 -9.74
N GLY A 476 25.42 -31.53 -10.64
CA GLY A 476 26.80 -31.21 -11.02
C GLY A 476 27.85 -31.52 -9.96
N GLN A 477 27.49 -32.17 -8.84
CA GLN A 477 28.42 -32.60 -7.80
C GLN A 477 28.37 -34.13 -7.60
N PRO A 478 29.48 -34.78 -7.24
CA PRO A 478 29.45 -36.19 -6.86
C PRO A 478 28.69 -36.35 -5.52
N SER A 479 27.96 -37.46 -5.38
CA SER A 479 27.32 -37.82 -4.11
C SER A 479 28.34 -37.89 -2.97
N ARG A 480 27.91 -37.42 -1.79
CA ARG A 480 28.62 -37.47 -0.52
C ARG A 480 27.92 -38.42 0.47
N GLY A 481 27.17 -39.39 -0.02
CA GLY A 481 26.45 -40.39 0.79
C GLY A 481 25.05 -39.94 1.24
N GLU A 482 24.41 -39.03 0.50
CA GLU A 482 23.12 -38.44 0.86
C GLU A 482 21.96 -39.45 0.78
N ILE A 483 22.07 -40.48 -0.06
CA ILE A 483 21.12 -41.61 -0.07
C ILE A 483 21.19 -42.37 1.25
N VAL A 484 22.40 -42.65 1.72
CA VAL A 484 22.64 -43.42 2.96
C VAL A 484 22.22 -42.61 4.19
N SER A 485 22.53 -41.30 4.23
CA SER A 485 22.08 -40.42 5.32
C SER A 485 20.58 -40.12 5.24
N GLY A 486 19.99 -40.20 4.04
CA GLY A 486 18.61 -39.83 3.75
C GLY A 486 18.35 -38.33 3.75
N VAL A 487 19.39 -37.49 3.72
CA VAL A 487 19.27 -36.02 3.86
C VAL A 487 20.24 -35.29 2.93
N LEU A 488 19.72 -34.32 2.20
CA LEU A 488 20.46 -33.29 1.48
C LEU A 488 20.49 -32.02 2.34
N HIS A 489 21.62 -31.78 2.98
CA HIS A 489 21.80 -30.60 3.85
C HIS A 489 21.93 -29.31 3.04
N MET A 490 21.25 -28.25 3.45
CA MET A 490 21.39 -26.89 2.91
C MET A 490 22.14 -26.01 3.91
N ASP A 491 23.07 -25.18 3.43
CA ASP A 491 23.77 -24.19 4.26
C ASP A 491 22.88 -22.96 4.54
N SER A 492 23.35 -22.04 5.39
CA SER A 492 22.58 -20.91 5.92
C SER A 492 22.02 -19.97 4.84
N MET A 493 22.66 -19.89 3.68
CA MET A 493 22.28 -19.05 2.52
C MET A 493 21.80 -19.85 1.32
N GLU A 494 21.65 -21.18 1.46
CA GLU A 494 21.26 -22.05 0.37
C GLU A 494 19.75 -22.32 0.37
N ILE A 495 19.16 -22.32 -0.82
CA ILE A 495 17.77 -22.73 -1.07
C ILE A 495 17.81 -23.85 -2.11
N ALA A 496 17.21 -24.98 -1.80
CA ALA A 496 17.06 -26.07 -2.77
C ALA A 496 16.25 -25.61 -4.00
N ARG A 497 16.63 -26.06 -5.19
CA ARG A 497 15.92 -25.75 -6.45
C ARG A 497 15.74 -27.01 -7.30
N LEU A 498 14.52 -27.20 -7.81
CA LEU A 498 14.20 -28.29 -8.73
C LEU A 498 13.04 -27.84 -9.63
N ASP A 499 13.39 -27.28 -10.79
CA ASP A 499 12.39 -26.75 -11.73
C ASP A 499 11.84 -27.84 -12.65
N ASN A 500 12.62 -28.90 -12.88
CA ASN A 500 12.32 -29.98 -13.82
C ASN A 500 12.01 -29.49 -15.25
N ASP A 501 12.61 -28.35 -15.66
CA ASP A 501 12.48 -27.78 -17.00
C ASP A 501 13.51 -28.43 -17.95
N PRO A 502 13.07 -29.13 -19.01
CA PRO A 502 13.98 -29.73 -19.99
C PRO A 502 14.89 -28.73 -20.70
N ASN A 503 14.50 -27.45 -20.78
CA ASN A 503 15.30 -26.41 -21.42
C ASN A 503 16.40 -25.86 -20.50
N ASN A 504 16.25 -26.01 -19.19
CA ASN A 504 17.18 -25.52 -18.18
C ASN A 504 17.45 -26.62 -17.11
N PRO A 505 17.98 -27.78 -17.50
CA PRO A 505 18.19 -28.92 -16.59
C PRO A 505 19.14 -28.60 -15.42
N GLU A 506 19.99 -27.59 -15.57
CA GLU A 506 20.88 -27.10 -14.52
C GLU A 506 20.14 -26.47 -13.32
N ASN A 507 18.84 -26.18 -13.45
CA ASN A 507 18.00 -25.73 -12.34
C ASN A 507 17.39 -26.87 -11.52
N GLY A 508 17.88 -28.10 -11.74
CA GLY A 508 17.50 -29.29 -11.01
C GLY A 508 16.45 -30.13 -11.73
N LYS A 509 16.58 -31.45 -11.57
CA LYS A 509 15.81 -32.46 -12.28
C LYS A 509 15.33 -33.55 -11.31
N ILE A 510 14.10 -34.02 -11.54
CA ILE A 510 13.60 -35.26 -10.95
C ILE A 510 13.17 -36.24 -12.05
N GLU A 511 13.62 -37.48 -11.95
CA GLU A 511 13.28 -38.55 -12.89
C GLU A 511 12.75 -39.77 -12.14
N PHE A 512 11.66 -40.36 -12.66
CA PHE A 512 11.07 -41.57 -12.11
C PHE A 512 11.26 -42.72 -13.09
N LEU A 513 12.04 -43.73 -12.68
CA LEU A 513 12.26 -44.94 -13.46
C LEU A 513 11.11 -45.92 -13.17
N MET A 514 10.20 -46.04 -14.11
CA MET A 514 9.01 -46.87 -13.96
C MET A 514 9.35 -48.34 -14.23
N VAL A 515 9.06 -49.22 -13.27
CA VAL A 515 9.20 -50.66 -13.42
C VAL A 515 7.84 -51.35 -13.30
N ASP A 516 7.53 -52.15 -14.31
CA ASP A 516 6.41 -53.09 -14.27
C ASP A 516 6.83 -54.36 -13.52
N LYS A 517 5.84 -55.05 -12.95
CA LYS A 517 6.07 -56.35 -12.32
C LYS A 517 6.57 -57.42 -13.30
#